data_AF-A0A091JC57-F1
#
_entry.id   AF-A0A091JC57-F1
#
_cell.length_a   1.000
_cell.length_b   1.000
_cell.length_c   1.000
_cell.angle_alpha   90.00
_cell.angle_beta   90.00
_cell.angle_gamma   90.00
#
_symmetry.space_group_name_H-M   'P 1'
#
loop_
_entity.id
_entity.type
_entity.pdbx_description
1 polymer ?
#
loop_
_entity_poly.entity_id
_entity_poly.type
_entity_poly.pdbx_seq_one_letter_code
_entity_poly.pdbx_strand_id
1 'polypeptide(L)'
;ADFVFRFYKQAIVKEADKNVFFSPLSISTAFAMLAVGAKSATLSQIFEGLGFDGLTETRIHDIHESFHKVLAVLNCTDVNIVLNIGNALFTAAGYEPQETFLQNTRQFYDAELFSSNFHEPEEAKKQINKYVEEKTKGKIPELIGHLDPSTVLVLVNYIYFKAAWEKSFDPFRTYEDDFFVNTNATVRVNMMQSNSDYHSYYDEDLSCEVVELPYKGTARALLILPDDGEMKRVENALSKETVCKWDNRLTTRRLDLQLPRISISGSYDVKNLFKEMGITEVFSPNADLSGISGSRSLHVSQAIHKALLQVDEAGTEAAGATAVILNRGLSPSVTIKFNRPFLILISEKETGTTLFMGKIVDPT
;
A
#
# COMPACT_ATOMS: atom_id res chain seq x y z
N ALA A 1 0.34 -9.33 -9.00
CA ALA A 1 1.17 -9.68 -7.82
C ALA A 1 2.63 -9.25 -8.04
N ASP A 2 3.20 -9.45 -9.23
CA ASP A 2 4.61 -9.16 -9.50
C ASP A 2 5.00 -7.69 -9.31
N PHE A 3 4.10 -6.74 -9.60
CA PHE A 3 4.34 -5.32 -9.33
C PHE A 3 4.65 -5.04 -7.86
N VAL A 4 3.94 -5.68 -6.92
CA VAL A 4 4.11 -5.48 -5.48
C VAL A 4 5.57 -5.71 -5.09
N PHE A 5 6.11 -6.86 -5.46
CA PHE A 5 7.45 -7.29 -5.07
C PHE A 5 8.54 -6.56 -5.86
N ARG A 6 8.31 -6.23 -7.14
CA ARG A 6 9.23 -5.38 -7.91
C ARG A 6 9.34 -3.97 -7.32
N PHE A 7 8.20 -3.36 -6.98
CA PHE A 7 8.19 -2.05 -6.34
C PHE A 7 8.87 -2.10 -4.97
N TYR A 8 8.56 -3.10 -4.15
CA TYR A 8 9.20 -3.30 -2.85
C TYR A 8 10.73 -3.42 -2.98
N LYS A 9 11.22 -4.25 -3.90
CA LYS A 9 12.66 -4.41 -4.17
C LYS A 9 13.31 -3.09 -4.56
N GLN A 10 12.64 -2.26 -5.36
CA GLN A 10 13.16 -0.94 -5.70
C GLN A 10 13.13 0.04 -4.52
N ALA A 11 12.09 -0.02 -3.68
CA ALA A 11 11.94 0.84 -2.51
C ALA A 11 13.03 0.56 -1.46
N ILE A 12 13.33 -0.70 -1.16
CA ILE A 12 14.35 -1.06 -0.17
C ILE A 12 15.77 -0.73 -0.60
N VAL A 13 16.04 -0.63 -1.91
CA VAL A 13 17.35 -0.19 -2.43
C VAL A 13 17.58 1.30 -2.14
N LYS A 14 16.52 2.12 -2.21
CA LYS A 14 16.61 3.56 -1.91
C LYS A 14 16.58 3.85 -0.41
N GLU A 15 15.85 3.05 0.36
CA GLU A 15 15.60 3.25 1.79
C GLU A 15 16.32 2.18 2.64
N ALA A 16 17.61 1.95 2.37
CA ALA A 16 18.41 1.02 3.14
C ALA A 16 18.32 1.33 4.64
N ASP A 17 18.02 0.30 5.44
CA ASP A 17 17.85 0.36 6.90
C ASP A 17 16.74 1.28 7.42
N LYS A 18 15.75 1.63 6.59
CA LYS A 18 14.54 2.35 7.03
C LYS A 18 13.28 1.53 6.85
N ASN A 19 12.23 1.99 7.53
CA ASN A 19 10.87 1.53 7.30
C ASN A 19 10.46 1.75 5.85
N VAL A 20 9.80 0.75 5.28
CA VAL A 20 9.17 0.82 3.96
C VAL A 20 7.70 0.51 4.15
N PHE A 21 6.83 1.35 3.64
CA PHE A 21 5.38 1.09 3.65
C PHE A 21 4.70 1.76 2.47
N PHE A 22 3.96 1.02 1.66
CA PHE A 22 3.25 1.56 0.50
C PHE A 22 2.02 0.72 0.16
N SER A 23 1.14 1.27 -0.69
CA SER A 23 0.02 0.52 -1.25
C SER A 23 0.23 0.25 -2.74
N PRO A 24 0.52 -1.02 -3.11
CA PRO A 24 0.67 -1.37 -4.53
C PRO A 24 -0.63 -1.19 -5.30
N LEU A 25 -1.78 -1.50 -4.69
CA LEU A 25 -3.09 -1.31 -5.32
C LEU A 25 -3.33 0.17 -5.65
N SER A 26 -3.06 1.06 -4.70
CA SER A 26 -3.25 2.50 -4.85
C SER A 26 -2.40 3.04 -6.00
N ILE A 27 -1.10 2.70 -6.03
CA ILE A 27 -0.19 3.11 -7.12
C ILE A 27 -0.64 2.52 -8.46
N SER A 28 -0.98 1.23 -8.50
CA SER A 28 -1.38 0.55 -9.74
C SER A 28 -2.64 1.16 -10.32
N THR A 29 -3.63 1.46 -9.46
CA THR A 29 -4.88 2.09 -9.86
C THR A 29 -4.65 3.47 -10.46
N ALA A 30 -3.80 4.29 -9.84
CA ALA A 30 -3.52 5.65 -10.30
C ALA A 30 -2.89 5.66 -11.71
N PHE A 31 -1.93 4.77 -11.96
CA PHE A 31 -1.28 4.68 -13.27
C PHE A 31 -2.12 3.94 -14.32
N ALA A 32 -2.94 2.97 -13.92
CA ALA A 32 -3.91 2.34 -14.82
C ALA A 32 -5.01 3.34 -15.23
N MET A 33 -5.45 4.22 -14.32
CA MET A 33 -6.34 5.33 -14.65
C MET A 33 -5.68 6.30 -15.64
N LEU A 34 -4.42 6.68 -15.41
CA LEU A 34 -3.67 7.53 -16.34
C LEU A 34 -3.54 6.88 -17.73
N ALA A 35 -3.38 5.55 -17.77
CA ALA A 35 -3.24 4.78 -19.00
C ALA A 35 -4.47 4.90 -19.94
N VAL A 36 -5.66 5.24 -19.42
CA VAL A 36 -6.85 5.55 -20.24
C VAL A 36 -6.56 6.66 -21.27
N GLY A 37 -5.69 7.61 -20.92
CA GLY A 37 -5.29 8.73 -21.79
C GLY A 37 -3.94 8.54 -22.48
N ALA A 38 -3.23 7.44 -22.20
CA ALA A 38 -1.91 7.14 -22.75
C ALA A 38 -2.01 6.34 -24.06
N LYS A 39 -1.04 6.52 -24.95
CA LYS A 39 -0.94 5.77 -26.22
C LYS A 39 0.47 5.24 -26.46
N SER A 40 0.59 4.35 -27.44
CA SER A 40 1.87 3.87 -27.98
C SER A 40 2.84 3.40 -26.88
N ALA A 41 4.13 3.76 -26.96
CA ALA A 41 5.14 3.36 -25.99
C ALA A 41 4.83 3.80 -24.55
N THR A 42 4.19 4.95 -24.38
CA THR A 42 3.78 5.44 -23.05
C THR A 42 2.77 4.49 -22.40
N LEU A 43 1.77 4.03 -23.18
CA LEU A 43 0.79 3.06 -22.72
C LEU A 43 1.43 1.71 -22.38
N SER A 44 2.25 1.19 -23.29
CA SER A 44 2.91 -0.11 -23.12
C SER A 44 3.81 -0.13 -21.88
N GLN A 45 4.65 0.90 -21.70
CA GLN A 45 5.52 0.98 -20.52
C GLN A 45 4.76 1.03 -19.21
N ILE A 46 3.64 1.77 -19.14
CA ILE A 46 2.83 1.82 -17.92
C ILE A 46 2.33 0.43 -17.56
N PHE A 47 1.69 -0.28 -18.50
CA PHE A 47 1.08 -1.58 -18.18
C PHE A 47 2.10 -2.69 -17.94
N GLU A 48 3.16 -2.79 -18.75
CA GLU A 48 4.25 -3.76 -18.52
C GLU A 48 4.95 -3.49 -17.17
N GLY A 49 5.14 -2.22 -16.83
CA GLY A 49 5.65 -1.77 -15.54
C GLY A 49 4.76 -2.14 -14.35
N LEU A 50 3.43 -2.16 -14.55
CA LEU A 50 2.45 -2.66 -13.59
C LEU A 50 2.30 -4.20 -13.61
N GLY A 51 3.00 -4.90 -14.51
CA GLY A 51 3.02 -6.35 -14.60
C GLY A 51 1.93 -6.94 -15.49
N PHE A 52 1.42 -6.16 -16.44
CA PHE A 52 0.51 -6.61 -17.48
C PHE A 52 1.25 -6.71 -18.82
N ASP A 53 1.43 -7.93 -19.30
CA ASP A 53 2.09 -8.21 -20.58
C ASP A 53 1.08 -8.46 -21.72
N GLY A 54 1.57 -8.57 -22.96
CA GLY A 54 0.79 -9.06 -24.09
C GLY A 54 -0.44 -8.20 -24.39
N LEU A 55 -0.24 -6.89 -24.47
CA LEU A 55 -1.30 -5.89 -24.58
C LEU A 55 -1.98 -5.94 -25.96
N THR A 56 -3.25 -6.33 -25.95
CA THR A 56 -4.21 -6.16 -27.05
C THR A 56 -5.29 -5.17 -26.61
N GLU A 57 -6.05 -4.59 -27.55
CA GLU A 57 -7.15 -3.67 -27.19
C GLU A 57 -8.16 -4.32 -26.23
N THR A 58 -8.55 -5.58 -26.49
CA THR A 58 -9.43 -6.35 -25.60
C THR A 58 -8.83 -6.51 -24.22
N ARG A 59 -7.54 -6.83 -24.13
CA ARG A 59 -6.86 -7.02 -22.85
C ARG A 59 -6.73 -5.72 -22.07
N ILE A 60 -6.52 -4.58 -22.74
CA ILE A 60 -6.49 -3.27 -22.09
C ILE A 60 -7.86 -2.96 -21.45
N HIS A 61 -8.95 -3.22 -22.19
CA HIS A 61 -10.30 -3.07 -21.63
C HIS A 61 -10.51 -3.98 -20.42
N ASP A 62 -10.14 -5.26 -20.52
CA ASP A 62 -10.28 -6.24 -19.42
C ASP A 62 -9.46 -5.83 -18.18
N ILE A 63 -8.30 -5.20 -18.36
CA ILE A 63 -7.49 -4.64 -17.26
C ILE A 63 -8.27 -3.53 -16.54
N HIS A 64 -8.81 -2.55 -17.28
CA HIS A 64 -9.61 -1.46 -16.68
C HIS A 64 -10.87 -1.99 -15.99
N GLU A 65 -11.56 -2.96 -16.59
CA GLU A 65 -12.72 -3.61 -15.98
C GLU A 65 -12.35 -4.36 -14.69
N SER A 66 -11.18 -5.00 -14.66
CA SER A 66 -10.67 -5.69 -13.47
C SER A 66 -10.38 -4.70 -12.34
N PHE A 67 -9.76 -3.55 -12.64
CA PHE A 67 -9.59 -2.48 -11.66
C PHE A 67 -10.94 -1.97 -11.14
N HIS A 68 -11.91 -1.74 -12.02
CA HIS A 68 -13.25 -1.32 -11.63
C HIS A 68 -13.90 -2.32 -10.67
N LYS A 69 -13.84 -3.62 -10.96
CA LYS A 69 -14.37 -4.67 -10.08
C LYS A 69 -13.70 -4.67 -8.71
N VAL A 70 -12.38 -4.57 -8.68
CA VAL A 70 -11.63 -4.52 -7.41
C VAL A 70 -12.01 -3.26 -6.61
N LEU A 71 -12.04 -2.09 -7.25
CA LEU A 71 -12.42 -0.84 -6.58
C LEU A 71 -13.88 -0.87 -6.11
N ALA A 72 -14.80 -1.46 -6.88
CA ALA A 72 -16.20 -1.60 -6.49
C ALA A 72 -16.33 -2.47 -5.23
N VAL A 73 -15.63 -3.61 -5.16
CA VAL A 73 -15.61 -4.47 -3.97
C VAL A 73 -15.01 -3.74 -2.76
N LEU A 74 -13.94 -2.97 -2.96
CA LEU A 74 -13.24 -2.26 -1.88
C LEU A 74 -13.99 -1.01 -1.40
N ASN A 75 -14.76 -0.36 -2.26
CA ASN A 75 -15.61 0.78 -1.93
C ASN A 75 -16.99 0.37 -1.40
N CYS A 76 -17.37 -0.92 -1.50
CA CYS A 76 -18.55 -1.41 -0.81
C CYS A 76 -18.35 -1.23 0.70
N THR A 77 -19.28 -0.52 1.33
CA THR A 77 -19.29 -0.30 2.78
C THR A 77 -19.44 -1.62 3.53
N ASP A 78 -18.33 -2.21 3.96
CA ASP A 78 -18.29 -3.10 5.11
C ASP A 78 -18.35 -2.24 6.37
N VAL A 79 -19.29 -2.52 7.27
CA VAL A 79 -19.43 -1.79 8.54
C VAL A 79 -18.17 -1.92 9.41
N ASN A 80 -17.34 -2.94 9.16
CA ASN A 80 -16.16 -3.26 9.95
C ASN A 80 -14.83 -2.72 9.38
N ILE A 81 -14.80 -2.31 8.11
CA ILE A 81 -13.59 -1.82 7.42
C ILE A 81 -13.88 -0.45 6.82
N VAL A 82 -13.06 0.52 7.21
CA VAL A 82 -12.97 1.83 6.54
C VAL A 82 -11.76 1.80 5.63
N LEU A 83 -12.00 1.54 4.34
CA LEU A 83 -11.00 1.68 3.30
C LEU A 83 -11.42 2.86 2.40
N ASN A 84 -10.59 3.88 2.31
CA ASN A 84 -10.77 4.99 1.40
C ASN A 84 -9.57 5.06 0.45
N ILE A 85 -9.79 4.64 -0.78
CA ILE A 85 -8.83 4.73 -1.87
C ILE A 85 -9.33 5.78 -2.85
N GLY A 86 -8.47 6.71 -3.26
CA GLY A 86 -8.86 7.74 -4.19
C GLY A 86 -7.73 8.15 -5.11
N ASN A 87 -8.13 8.57 -6.31
CA ASN A 87 -7.25 9.03 -7.36
C ASN A 87 -7.75 10.37 -7.88
N ALA A 88 -6.84 11.33 -8.01
CA ALA A 88 -7.14 12.62 -8.58
C ALA A 88 -6.07 13.03 -9.59
N LEU A 89 -6.52 13.67 -10.66
CA LEU A 89 -5.65 14.29 -11.66
C LEU A 89 -5.80 15.81 -11.57
N PHE A 90 -4.69 16.51 -11.42
CA PHE A 90 -4.64 17.97 -11.47
C PHE A 90 -3.90 18.38 -12.75
N THR A 91 -4.62 18.94 -13.72
CA THR A 91 -4.07 19.44 -14.99
C THR A 91 -3.82 20.94 -14.93
N ALA A 92 -2.80 21.40 -15.66
CA ALA A 92 -2.59 22.84 -15.85
C ALA A 92 -3.81 23.46 -16.54
N ALA A 93 -4.17 24.68 -16.13
CA ALA A 93 -5.18 25.47 -16.81
C ALA A 93 -4.89 25.57 -18.33
N GLY A 94 -5.92 25.33 -19.15
CA GLY A 94 -5.82 25.28 -20.61
C GLY A 94 -5.65 23.88 -21.21
N TYR A 95 -5.45 22.84 -20.37
CA TYR A 95 -5.51 21.44 -20.79
C TYR A 95 -6.85 20.82 -20.44
N GLU A 96 -7.87 21.15 -21.23
CA GLU A 96 -9.22 20.59 -21.05
C GLU A 96 -9.24 19.09 -21.37
N PRO A 97 -9.68 18.23 -20.43
CA PRO A 97 -9.79 16.80 -20.69
C PRO A 97 -10.82 16.47 -21.78
N GLN A 98 -10.51 15.49 -22.62
CA GLN A 98 -11.43 14.95 -23.62
C GLN A 98 -12.59 14.25 -22.92
N GLU A 99 -13.80 14.40 -23.47
CA GLU A 99 -15.01 13.80 -22.92
C GLU A 99 -14.89 12.27 -22.78
N THR A 100 -14.28 11.60 -23.75
CA THR A 100 -14.04 10.15 -23.70
C THR A 100 -13.11 9.75 -22.56
N PHE A 101 -12.11 10.56 -22.25
CA PHE A 101 -11.21 10.33 -21.11
C PHE A 101 -11.99 10.47 -19.80
N LEU A 102 -12.75 11.56 -19.65
CA LEU A 102 -13.59 11.81 -18.47
C LEU A 102 -14.59 10.67 -18.21
N GLN A 103 -15.27 10.20 -19.25
CA GLN A 103 -16.24 9.12 -19.16
C GLN A 103 -15.59 7.82 -18.70
N ASN A 104 -14.47 7.43 -19.34
CA ASN A 104 -13.76 6.20 -19.00
C ASN A 104 -13.15 6.26 -17.59
N THR A 105 -12.55 7.39 -17.18
CA THR A 105 -11.96 7.51 -15.84
C THR A 105 -13.03 7.53 -14.75
N ARG A 106 -14.21 8.13 -15.00
CA ARG A 106 -15.34 8.03 -14.07
C ARG A 106 -15.90 6.61 -14.00
N GLN A 107 -16.10 5.98 -15.15
CA GLN A 107 -16.65 4.62 -15.23
C GLN A 107 -15.78 3.60 -14.50
N PHE A 108 -14.48 3.58 -14.81
CA PHE A 108 -13.60 2.52 -14.31
C PHE A 108 -12.97 2.83 -12.94
N TYR A 109 -12.75 4.10 -12.62
CA TYR A 109 -11.92 4.49 -11.47
C TYR A 109 -12.59 5.45 -10.48
N ASP A 110 -13.80 5.93 -10.76
CA ASP A 110 -14.48 6.98 -9.99
C ASP A 110 -13.57 8.21 -9.75
N ALA A 111 -12.79 8.56 -10.77
CA ALA A 111 -11.73 9.54 -10.66
C ALA A 111 -12.26 10.98 -10.65
N GLU A 112 -11.62 11.82 -9.82
CA GLU A 112 -11.84 13.27 -9.81
C GLU A 112 -10.75 13.99 -10.62
N LEU A 113 -11.17 14.94 -11.45
CA LEU A 113 -10.26 15.75 -12.26
C LEU A 113 -10.41 17.22 -11.89
N PHE A 114 -9.28 17.89 -11.71
CA PHE A 114 -9.21 19.29 -11.31
C PHE A 114 -8.33 20.07 -12.28
N SER A 115 -8.72 21.30 -12.55
CA SER A 115 -7.85 22.29 -13.20
C SER A 115 -7.16 23.13 -12.14
N SER A 116 -5.85 23.30 -12.27
CA SER A 116 -5.00 24.05 -11.32
C SER A 116 -4.08 25.02 -12.05
N ASN A 117 -3.87 26.19 -11.44
CA ASN A 117 -2.90 27.16 -11.92
C ASN A 117 -1.51 26.88 -11.34
N PHE A 118 -0.69 26.10 -12.04
CA PHE A 118 0.66 25.78 -11.56
C PHE A 118 1.65 26.96 -11.65
N HIS A 119 1.32 28.05 -12.35
CA HIS A 119 2.12 29.28 -12.29
C HIS A 119 2.03 29.97 -10.92
N GLU A 120 1.03 29.62 -10.11
CA GLU A 120 0.92 29.96 -8.69
C GLU A 120 1.14 28.71 -7.82
N PRO A 121 2.40 28.21 -7.73
CA PRO A 121 2.69 26.88 -7.17
C PRO A 121 2.26 26.74 -5.71
N GLU A 122 2.28 27.81 -4.92
CA GLU A 122 1.83 27.78 -3.53
C GLU A 122 0.31 27.55 -3.41
N GLU A 123 -0.49 28.14 -4.29
CA GLU A 123 -1.95 27.91 -4.26
C GLU A 123 -2.36 26.58 -4.87
N ALA A 124 -1.68 26.15 -5.95
CA ALA A 124 -1.85 24.80 -6.48
C ALA A 124 -1.49 23.74 -5.42
N LYS A 125 -0.40 23.95 -4.66
CA LYS A 125 0.01 23.07 -3.55
C LYS A 125 -1.05 23.02 -2.46
N LYS A 126 -1.58 24.18 -2.03
CA LYS A 126 -2.66 24.23 -1.02
C LYS A 126 -3.92 23.52 -1.50
N GLN A 127 -4.31 23.69 -2.76
CA GLN A 127 -5.47 23.02 -3.35
C GLN A 127 -5.30 21.48 -3.28
N ILE A 128 -4.15 20.97 -3.72
CA ILE A 128 -3.87 19.53 -3.74
C ILE A 128 -3.81 18.96 -2.33
N ASN A 129 -3.08 19.60 -1.42
CA ASN A 129 -2.95 19.12 -0.04
C ASN A 129 -4.28 19.15 0.70
N LYS A 130 -5.09 20.21 0.52
CA LYS A 130 -6.44 20.29 1.11
C LYS A 130 -7.35 19.15 0.62
N TYR A 131 -7.33 18.86 -0.68
CA TYR A 131 -8.10 17.75 -1.23
C TYR A 131 -7.72 16.41 -0.58
N VAL A 132 -6.42 16.14 -0.44
CA VAL A 132 -5.93 14.89 0.19
C VAL A 132 -6.25 14.86 1.69
N GLU A 133 -6.09 15.97 2.39
CA GLU A 133 -6.38 16.11 3.81
C GLU A 133 -7.85 15.78 4.10
N GLU A 134 -8.78 16.37 3.33
CA GLU A 134 -10.22 16.13 3.48
C GLU A 134 -10.58 14.66 3.25
N LYS A 135 -10.05 14.06 2.18
CA LYS A 135 -10.31 12.65 1.84
C LYS A 135 -9.69 11.67 2.83
N THR A 136 -8.58 12.03 3.45
CA THR A 136 -7.89 11.21 4.46
C THR A 136 -8.28 11.57 5.89
N LYS A 137 -9.31 12.40 6.09
CA LYS A 137 -9.81 12.83 7.41
C LYS A 137 -8.70 13.46 8.28
N GLY A 138 -7.81 14.24 7.66
CA GLY A 138 -6.70 14.92 8.33
C GLY A 138 -5.44 14.09 8.54
N LYS A 139 -5.42 12.82 8.10
CA LYS A 139 -4.28 11.91 8.34
C LYS A 139 -3.10 12.15 7.41
N ILE A 140 -3.35 12.70 6.23
CA ILE A 140 -2.32 13.13 5.28
C ILE A 140 -2.50 14.64 5.02
N PRO A 141 -2.05 15.51 5.95
CA PRO A 141 -2.25 16.96 5.83
C PRO A 141 -1.36 17.58 4.75
N GLU A 142 -0.20 16.99 4.49
CA GLU A 142 0.72 17.41 3.45
C GLU A 142 1.17 16.20 2.64
N LEU A 143 0.74 16.15 1.37
CA LEU A 143 1.18 15.16 0.38
C LEU A 143 2.33 15.71 -0.46
N ILE A 144 2.19 16.95 -0.93
CA ILE A 144 3.16 17.62 -1.81
C ILE A 144 3.83 18.76 -1.05
N GLY A 145 5.15 18.68 -0.93
CA GLY A 145 5.96 19.75 -0.32
C GLY A 145 6.35 20.87 -1.29
N HIS A 146 6.50 20.56 -2.59
CA HIS A 146 6.97 21.52 -3.59
C HIS A 146 6.38 21.24 -4.97
N LEU A 147 6.02 22.30 -5.71
CA LEU A 147 5.60 22.27 -7.11
C LEU A 147 6.45 23.24 -7.94
N ASP A 148 6.86 22.80 -9.12
CA ASP A 148 7.56 23.63 -10.09
C ASP A 148 6.53 24.43 -10.93
N PRO A 149 6.75 25.72 -11.24
CA PRO A 149 5.88 26.49 -12.12
C PRO A 149 5.68 25.91 -13.53
N SER A 150 6.57 25.02 -14.00
CA SER A 150 6.45 24.29 -15.26
C SER A 150 5.61 23.03 -15.16
N THR A 151 5.00 22.74 -14.00
CA THR A 151 4.15 21.57 -13.79
C THR A 151 2.93 21.64 -14.71
N VAL A 152 2.66 20.56 -15.44
CA VAL A 152 1.50 20.47 -16.35
C VAL A 152 0.49 19.40 -15.94
N LEU A 153 0.93 18.40 -15.17
CA LEU A 153 0.09 17.32 -14.67
C LEU A 153 0.65 16.76 -13.37
N VAL A 154 -0.20 16.69 -12.35
CA VAL A 154 0.07 16.01 -11.08
C VAL A 154 -0.92 14.87 -10.92
N LEU A 155 -0.38 13.66 -10.74
CA LEU A 155 -1.16 12.47 -10.38
C LEU A 155 -1.10 12.31 -8.85
N VAL A 156 -2.24 12.44 -8.21
CA VAL A 156 -2.40 12.30 -6.76
C VAL A 156 -3.08 10.99 -6.47
N ASN A 157 -2.46 10.22 -5.57
CA ASN A 157 -2.99 8.96 -5.11
C ASN A 157 -2.84 8.84 -3.59
N TYR A 158 -3.93 8.48 -2.92
CA TYR A 158 -3.94 8.24 -1.49
C TYR A 158 -4.77 7.00 -1.17
N ILE A 159 -4.43 6.42 -0.03
CA ILE A 159 -5.18 5.32 0.55
C ILE A 159 -5.17 5.49 2.07
N TYR A 160 -6.33 5.28 2.66
CA TYR A 160 -6.54 5.28 4.10
C TYR A 160 -7.25 3.98 4.47
N PHE A 161 -6.68 3.23 5.40
CA PHE A 161 -7.22 1.96 5.83
C PHE A 161 -7.34 1.92 7.35
N LYS A 162 -8.50 1.46 7.81
CA LYS A 162 -8.86 1.35 9.20
C LYS A 162 -9.77 0.14 9.37
N ALA A 163 -9.38 -0.81 10.21
CA ALA A 163 -10.12 -2.03 10.47
C ALA A 163 -9.78 -2.57 11.87
N ALA A 164 -10.76 -3.07 12.61
CA ALA A 164 -10.50 -3.71 13.89
C ALA A 164 -9.95 -5.13 13.70
N TRP A 165 -9.08 -5.62 14.59
CA TRP A 165 -8.72 -7.04 14.63
C TRP A 165 -9.96 -7.89 14.86
N GLU A 166 -10.05 -9.06 14.22
CA GLU A 166 -11.09 -10.04 14.55
C GLU A 166 -10.96 -10.49 16.01
N LYS A 167 -9.71 -10.68 16.45
CA LYS A 167 -9.32 -10.93 17.84
C LYS A 167 -8.38 -9.82 18.33
N SER A 168 -8.95 -8.82 19.01
CA SER A 168 -8.19 -7.71 19.59
C SER A 168 -7.23 -8.14 20.70
N PHE A 169 -6.18 -7.36 20.89
CA PHE A 169 -5.27 -7.51 22.03
C PHE A 169 -5.90 -6.86 23.27
N ASP A 170 -5.52 -7.34 24.45
CA ASP A 170 -5.94 -6.73 25.71
C ASP A 170 -4.96 -5.59 26.07
N PRO A 171 -5.39 -4.31 26.14
CA PRO A 171 -4.51 -3.19 26.48
C PRO A 171 -3.86 -3.33 27.85
N PHE A 172 -4.46 -4.08 28.79
CA PHE A 172 -3.87 -4.33 30.11
C PHE A 172 -2.71 -5.34 30.07
N ARG A 173 -2.56 -6.05 28.94
CA ARG A 173 -1.43 -6.96 28.68
C ARG A 173 -0.34 -6.34 27.84
N THR A 174 -0.50 -5.10 27.39
CA THR A 174 0.56 -4.36 26.70
C THR A 174 1.60 -3.89 27.71
N TYR A 175 2.87 -4.14 27.41
CA TYR A 175 3.98 -3.78 28.28
C TYR A 175 5.14 -3.22 27.46
N GLU A 176 6.03 -2.45 28.09
CA GLU A 176 7.21 -1.97 27.41
C GLU A 176 8.26 -3.08 27.26
N ASP A 177 8.82 -3.22 26.06
CA ASP A 177 9.81 -4.24 25.72
C ASP A 177 10.89 -3.68 24.78
N ASP A 178 11.95 -4.44 24.59
CA ASP A 178 13.04 -4.09 23.67
C ASP A 178 12.73 -4.61 22.27
N PHE A 179 12.90 -3.72 21.28
CA PHE A 179 12.93 -4.06 19.86
C PHE A 179 14.35 -3.86 19.32
N PHE A 180 14.90 -4.90 18.71
CA PHE A 180 16.25 -4.95 18.17
C PHE A 180 16.28 -4.44 16.74
N VAL A 181 16.51 -3.13 16.55
CA VAL A 181 16.60 -2.48 15.22
C VAL A 181 17.74 -3.08 14.39
N ASN A 182 18.85 -3.42 15.06
CA ASN A 182 19.96 -4.22 14.52
C ASN A 182 20.70 -4.93 15.66
N THR A 183 21.80 -5.63 15.36
CA THR A 183 22.58 -6.39 16.36
C THR A 183 23.12 -5.54 17.51
N ASN A 184 23.24 -4.22 17.32
CA ASN A 184 23.91 -3.32 18.26
C ASN A 184 22.97 -2.23 18.83
N ALA A 185 21.72 -2.16 18.37
CA ALA A 185 20.79 -1.08 18.71
C ALA A 185 19.41 -1.63 19.07
N THR A 186 18.90 -1.15 20.20
CA THR A 186 17.57 -1.46 20.72
C THR A 186 16.78 -0.19 20.97
N VAL A 187 15.47 -0.24 20.74
CA VAL A 187 14.52 0.81 21.08
C VAL A 187 13.43 0.25 21.99
N ARG A 188 12.85 1.10 22.85
CA ARG A 188 11.75 0.70 23.74
C ARG A 188 10.42 0.88 23.00
N VAL A 189 9.59 -0.15 23.06
CA VAL A 189 8.31 -0.21 22.33
C VAL A 189 7.19 -0.71 23.24
N ASN A 190 5.96 -0.31 22.93
CA ASN A 190 4.78 -0.90 23.57
C ASN A 190 4.47 -2.23 22.87
N MET A 191 4.82 -3.34 23.51
CA MET A 191 4.61 -4.69 23.02
C MET A 191 3.23 -5.20 23.45
N MET A 192 2.33 -5.36 22.48
CA MET A 192 1.02 -5.97 22.70
C MET A 192 1.18 -7.49 22.81
N GLN A 193 0.40 -8.14 23.67
CA GLN A 193 0.47 -9.58 23.89
C GLN A 193 -0.90 -10.25 23.83
N SER A 194 -0.99 -11.37 23.13
CA SER A 194 -2.19 -12.18 23.06
C SER A 194 -1.86 -13.67 23.05
N ASN A 195 -2.57 -14.46 23.87
CA ASN A 195 -2.48 -15.92 23.85
C ASN A 195 -3.77 -16.46 23.24
N SER A 196 -3.71 -16.88 21.97
CA SER A 196 -4.89 -17.33 21.23
C SER A 196 -4.50 -18.29 20.10
N ASP A 197 -5.51 -18.79 19.41
CA ASP A 197 -5.34 -19.58 18.20
C ASP A 197 -5.19 -18.64 16.99
N TYR A 198 -4.05 -18.74 16.32
CA TYR A 198 -3.70 -18.00 15.10
C TYR A 198 -3.30 -18.97 14.00
N HIS A 199 -3.45 -18.57 12.74
CA HIS A 199 -2.87 -19.31 11.63
C HIS A 199 -1.38 -18.96 11.54
N SER A 200 -0.52 -19.98 11.58
CA SER A 200 0.93 -19.80 11.47
C SER A 200 1.59 -20.93 10.68
N TYR A 201 2.75 -20.61 10.13
CA TYR A 201 3.61 -21.51 9.39
C TYR A 201 5.06 -21.04 9.51
N TYR A 202 5.96 -21.97 9.84
CA TYR A 202 7.39 -21.75 9.76
C TYR A 202 7.90 -22.27 8.42
N ASP A 203 8.46 -21.39 7.60
CA ASP A 203 9.04 -21.74 6.31
C ASP A 203 10.53 -22.11 6.49
N GLU A 204 10.82 -23.41 6.55
CA GLU A 204 12.20 -23.91 6.68
C GLU A 204 13.12 -23.49 5.53
N ASP A 205 12.57 -23.34 4.31
CA ASP A 205 13.35 -22.97 3.12
C ASP A 205 13.79 -21.50 3.15
N LEU A 206 13.01 -20.65 3.82
CA LEU A 206 13.26 -19.20 3.91
C LEU A 206 13.70 -18.76 5.30
N SER A 207 13.65 -19.66 6.28
CA SER A 207 13.99 -19.41 7.68
C SER A 207 13.21 -18.23 8.24
N CYS A 208 11.87 -18.34 8.22
CA CYS A 208 10.98 -17.31 8.72
C CYS A 208 9.67 -17.86 9.30
N GLU A 209 9.18 -17.21 10.34
CA GLU A 209 7.85 -17.43 10.90
C GLU A 209 6.83 -16.55 10.17
N VAL A 210 5.73 -17.15 9.73
CA VAL A 210 4.62 -16.45 9.05
C VAL A 210 3.38 -16.59 9.91
N VAL A 211 2.78 -15.46 10.30
CA VAL A 211 1.59 -15.41 11.15
C VAL A 211 0.50 -14.58 10.47
N GLU A 212 -0.70 -15.14 10.34
CA GLU A 212 -1.85 -14.42 9.83
C GLU A 212 -2.72 -13.88 10.98
N LEU A 213 -3.02 -12.58 10.90
CA LEU A 213 -3.96 -11.88 11.76
C LEU A 213 -5.16 -11.41 10.93
N PRO A 214 -6.35 -11.98 11.12
CA PRO A 214 -7.55 -11.51 10.45
C PRO A 214 -8.06 -10.20 11.08
N TYR A 215 -8.53 -9.29 10.22
CA TYR A 215 -9.37 -8.16 10.65
C TYR A 215 -10.84 -8.59 10.70
N LYS A 216 -11.67 -7.83 11.40
CA LYS A 216 -13.13 -7.87 11.21
C LYS A 216 -13.42 -7.44 9.77
N GLY A 217 -14.25 -8.21 9.07
CA GLY A 217 -14.52 -8.04 7.65
C GLY A 217 -13.61 -8.88 6.77
N THR A 218 -13.31 -8.39 5.58
CA THR A 218 -12.65 -9.16 4.52
C THR A 218 -11.13 -9.00 4.43
N ALA A 219 -10.50 -8.17 5.27
CA ALA A 219 -9.04 -7.98 5.25
C ALA A 219 -8.29 -8.95 6.18
N ARG A 220 -7.01 -9.19 5.87
CA ARG A 220 -6.04 -9.87 6.75
C ARG A 220 -4.68 -9.19 6.70
N ALA A 221 -3.90 -9.35 7.76
CA ALA A 221 -2.47 -9.05 7.78
C ALA A 221 -1.68 -10.36 7.85
N LEU A 222 -0.70 -10.52 6.96
CA LEU A 222 0.32 -11.55 7.02
C LEU A 222 1.59 -10.90 7.56
N LEU A 223 2.04 -11.34 8.74
CA LEU A 223 3.26 -10.90 9.38
C LEU A 223 4.35 -11.94 9.11
N ILE A 224 5.51 -11.51 8.62
CA ILE A 224 6.63 -12.38 8.29
C ILE A 224 7.82 -11.94 9.11
N LEU A 225 8.26 -12.82 10.01
CA LEU A 225 9.39 -12.63 10.91
C LEU A 225 10.55 -13.52 10.46
N PRO A 226 11.53 -13.00 9.70
CA PRO A 226 12.72 -13.74 9.35
C PRO A 226 13.53 -14.10 10.61
N ASP A 227 14.21 -15.23 10.59
CA ASP A 227 15.24 -15.55 11.58
C ASP A 227 16.38 -14.52 11.55
N ASP A 228 17.19 -14.50 12.61
CA ASP A 228 18.28 -13.56 12.75
C ASP A 228 19.26 -13.67 11.57
N GLY A 229 19.40 -12.57 10.82
CA GLY A 229 20.26 -12.50 9.62
C GLY A 229 19.60 -12.93 8.31
N GLU A 230 18.39 -13.51 8.34
CA GLU A 230 17.75 -14.11 7.16
C GLU A 230 16.82 -13.14 6.40
N MET A 231 16.68 -11.88 6.84
CA MET A 231 15.84 -10.86 6.19
C MET A 231 16.07 -10.78 4.68
N LYS A 232 17.34 -10.69 4.23
CA LYS A 232 17.66 -10.59 2.80
C LYS A 232 17.26 -11.83 2.02
N ARG A 233 17.32 -13.02 2.63
CA ARG A 233 16.90 -14.27 2.00
C ARG A 233 15.40 -14.26 1.75
N VAL A 234 14.63 -13.87 2.76
CA VAL A 234 13.18 -13.69 2.65
C VAL A 234 12.86 -12.66 1.57
N GLU A 235 13.44 -11.45 1.63
CA GLU A 235 13.20 -10.37 0.67
C GLU A 235 13.49 -10.79 -0.79
N ASN A 236 14.56 -11.55 -1.02
CA ASN A 236 14.91 -12.03 -2.35
C ASN A 236 13.89 -13.03 -2.90
N ALA A 237 13.35 -13.89 -2.03
CA ALA A 237 12.39 -14.93 -2.36
C ALA A 237 10.92 -14.44 -2.41
N LEU A 238 10.63 -13.19 -2.01
CA LEU A 238 9.28 -12.65 -2.09
C LEU A 238 8.77 -12.64 -3.53
N SER A 239 7.70 -13.40 -3.76
CA SER A 239 6.97 -13.51 -5.02
C SER A 239 5.53 -13.93 -4.76
N LYS A 240 4.71 -13.95 -5.83
CA LYS A 240 3.34 -14.45 -5.74
C LYS A 240 3.31 -15.91 -5.27
N GLU A 241 4.20 -16.72 -5.82
CA GLU A 241 4.32 -18.15 -5.54
C GLU A 241 4.68 -18.39 -4.07
N THR A 242 5.57 -17.56 -3.51
CA THR A 242 5.95 -17.63 -2.10
C THR A 242 4.76 -17.33 -1.18
N VAL A 243 3.99 -16.27 -1.46
CA VAL A 243 2.77 -15.97 -0.68
C VAL A 243 1.72 -17.07 -0.84
N CYS A 244 1.52 -17.59 -2.06
CA CYS A 244 0.62 -18.72 -2.29
C CYS A 244 1.09 -20.00 -1.55
N LYS A 245 2.40 -20.26 -1.45
CA LYS A 245 2.95 -21.36 -0.65
C LYS A 245 2.56 -21.17 0.81
N TRP A 246 2.77 -19.97 1.37
CA TRP A 246 2.41 -19.67 2.76
C TRP A 246 0.91 -19.86 3.01
N ASP A 247 0.05 -19.32 2.14
CA ASP A 247 -1.40 -19.44 2.25
C ASP A 247 -1.88 -20.90 2.33
N ASN A 248 -1.26 -21.79 1.54
CA ASN A 248 -1.60 -23.21 1.53
C ASN A 248 -1.01 -24.00 2.72
N ARG A 249 -0.06 -23.42 3.47
CA ARG A 249 0.67 -24.09 4.56
C ARG A 249 0.32 -23.59 5.95
N LEU A 250 -0.36 -22.44 6.04
CA LEU A 250 -0.88 -21.90 7.29
C LEU A 250 -1.78 -22.92 8.01
N THR A 251 -1.51 -23.12 9.30
CA THR A 251 -2.30 -24.02 10.16
C THR A 251 -2.64 -23.33 11.47
N THR A 252 -3.81 -23.65 12.03
CA THR A 252 -4.21 -23.12 13.34
C THR A 252 -3.29 -23.68 14.44
N ARG A 253 -2.63 -22.78 15.17
CA ARG A 253 -1.77 -23.10 16.32
C ARG A 253 -2.07 -22.15 17.47
N ARG A 254 -1.92 -22.63 18.70
CA ARG A 254 -2.02 -21.81 19.90
C ARG A 254 -0.70 -21.09 20.14
N LEU A 255 -0.70 -19.76 19.99
CA LEU A 255 0.50 -18.93 20.06
C LEU A 255 0.37 -17.90 21.19
N ASP A 256 1.48 -17.63 21.87
CA ASP A 256 1.67 -16.39 22.63
C ASP A 256 2.31 -15.37 21.70
N LEU A 257 1.47 -14.62 21.01
CA LEU A 257 1.87 -13.62 20.01
C LEU A 257 2.20 -12.31 20.70
N GLN A 258 3.39 -11.79 20.42
CA GLN A 258 3.84 -10.49 20.90
C GLN A 258 4.18 -9.59 19.70
N LEU A 259 3.46 -8.48 19.57
CA LEU A 259 3.52 -7.56 18.43
C LEU A 259 3.65 -6.11 18.93
N PRO A 260 4.62 -5.31 18.47
CA PRO A 260 4.70 -3.91 18.86
C PRO A 260 3.52 -3.13 18.31
N ARG A 261 3.07 -2.11 19.05
CA ARG A 261 2.33 -1.00 18.43
C ARG A 261 3.21 -0.36 17.38
N ILE A 262 2.64 -0.04 16.22
CA ILE A 262 3.40 0.49 15.07
C ILE A 262 2.66 1.71 14.54
N SER A 263 3.39 2.79 14.26
CA SER A 263 2.90 3.89 13.44
C SER A 263 3.86 4.07 12.27
N ILE A 264 3.58 3.41 11.15
CA ILE A 264 4.44 3.41 9.98
C ILE A 264 3.85 4.26 8.87
N SER A 265 4.70 5.06 8.23
CA SER A 265 4.34 5.78 7.02
C SER A 265 5.41 5.61 5.97
N GLY A 266 5.03 5.73 4.70
CA GLY A 266 5.96 5.82 3.59
C GLY A 266 5.50 6.90 2.62
N SER A 267 6.47 7.63 2.08
CA SER A 267 6.24 8.71 1.12
C SER A 267 7.26 8.55 0.00
N TYR A 268 6.78 8.32 -1.22
CA TYR A 268 7.63 8.05 -2.37
C TYR A 268 7.36 9.02 -3.49
N ASP A 269 8.44 9.52 -4.06
CA ASP A 269 8.46 10.02 -5.43
C ASP A 269 8.38 8.81 -6.38
N VAL A 270 7.16 8.50 -6.79
CA VAL A 270 6.87 7.35 -7.66
C VAL A 270 7.52 7.53 -9.01
N LYS A 271 7.62 8.77 -9.52
CA LYS A 271 8.29 9.07 -10.80
C LYS A 271 9.73 8.56 -10.80
N ASN A 272 10.47 8.84 -9.74
CA ASN A 272 11.87 8.40 -9.64
C ASN A 272 12.02 6.90 -9.40
N LEU A 273 11.05 6.22 -8.78
CA LEU A 273 11.06 4.75 -8.66
C LEU A 273 10.69 4.08 -9.99
N PHE A 274 9.67 4.61 -10.66
CA PHE A 274 9.15 4.07 -11.91
C PHE A 274 10.16 4.15 -13.06
N LYS A 275 10.96 5.23 -13.11
CA LYS A 275 12.07 5.33 -14.06
C LYS A 275 13.08 4.19 -13.94
N GLU A 276 13.45 3.82 -12.70
CA GLU A 276 14.34 2.69 -12.42
C GLU A 276 13.69 1.34 -12.78
N MET A 277 12.36 1.28 -12.74
CA MET A 277 11.57 0.12 -13.15
C MET A 277 11.29 0.08 -14.68
N GLY A 278 11.86 1.02 -15.46
CA GLY A 278 11.71 1.08 -16.92
C GLY A 278 10.50 1.87 -17.44
N ILE A 279 9.73 2.50 -16.55
CA ILE A 279 8.59 3.35 -16.91
C ILE A 279 9.09 4.80 -17.00
N THR A 280 9.49 5.24 -18.19
CA THR A 280 10.17 6.52 -18.39
C THR A 280 9.39 7.49 -19.26
N GLU A 281 8.74 6.99 -20.31
CA GLU A 281 8.11 7.82 -21.35
C GLU A 281 7.06 8.77 -20.77
N VAL A 282 6.21 8.28 -19.87
CA VAL A 282 5.12 9.04 -19.23
C VAL A 282 5.60 10.28 -18.46
N PHE A 283 6.86 10.29 -18.01
CA PHE A 283 7.48 11.39 -17.27
C PHE A 283 8.34 12.29 -18.15
N SER A 284 8.39 12.03 -19.45
CA SER A 284 9.23 12.73 -20.41
C SER A 284 8.40 13.64 -21.32
N PRO A 285 9.01 14.65 -21.96
CA PRO A 285 8.31 15.45 -22.97
C PRO A 285 7.79 14.67 -24.19
N ASN A 286 8.22 13.41 -24.36
CA ASN A 286 7.76 12.54 -25.45
C ASN A 286 6.50 11.73 -25.08
N ALA A 287 5.98 11.89 -23.86
CA ALA A 287 4.80 11.17 -23.40
C ALA A 287 3.62 11.36 -24.36
N ASP A 288 3.06 10.26 -24.87
CA ASP A 288 1.81 10.32 -25.64
C ASP A 288 0.62 10.22 -24.69
N LEU A 289 0.33 11.34 -24.00
CA LEU A 289 -0.87 11.55 -23.20
C LEU A 289 -1.97 12.28 -24.00
N SER A 290 -1.95 12.16 -25.33
CA SER A 290 -2.91 12.85 -26.21
C SER A 290 -4.35 12.37 -26.02
N GLY A 291 -4.58 11.21 -25.39
CA GLY A 291 -5.92 10.79 -24.99
C GLY A 291 -6.50 11.62 -23.85
N ILE A 292 -5.67 12.36 -23.09
CA ILE A 292 -6.16 13.22 -21.99
C ILE A 292 -6.78 14.50 -22.56
N SER A 293 -6.05 15.28 -23.36
CA SER A 293 -6.50 16.62 -23.82
C SER A 293 -6.38 16.83 -25.33
N GLY A 294 -5.96 15.82 -26.08
CA GLY A 294 -5.56 15.97 -27.48
C GLY A 294 -4.13 16.52 -27.66
N SER A 295 -3.55 17.16 -26.64
CA SER A 295 -2.19 17.67 -26.70
C SER A 295 -1.14 16.59 -26.45
N ARG A 296 -0.02 16.66 -27.19
CA ARG A 296 1.18 15.85 -26.97
C ARG A 296 2.22 16.53 -26.06
N SER A 297 1.92 17.71 -25.52
CA SER A 297 2.81 18.41 -24.57
C SER A 297 2.60 18.00 -23.12
N LEU A 298 1.57 17.19 -22.83
CA LEU A 298 1.31 16.67 -21.50
C LEU A 298 2.26 15.53 -21.15
N HIS A 299 2.84 15.62 -19.96
CA HIS A 299 3.62 14.56 -19.34
C HIS A 299 3.40 14.63 -17.82
N VAL A 300 3.61 13.53 -17.11
CA VAL A 300 3.50 13.54 -15.65
C VAL A 300 4.69 14.28 -15.06
N SER A 301 4.44 15.49 -14.56
CA SER A 301 5.46 16.32 -13.92
C SER A 301 5.84 15.75 -12.55
N GLN A 302 4.84 15.35 -11.77
CA GLN A 302 5.01 14.72 -10.45
C GLN A 302 4.02 13.57 -10.23
N ALA A 303 4.48 12.52 -9.55
CA ALA A 303 3.66 11.41 -9.07
C ALA A 303 4.13 11.05 -7.66
N ILE A 304 3.28 11.28 -6.66
CA ILE A 304 3.61 11.10 -5.25
C ILE A 304 2.64 10.10 -4.65
N HIS A 305 3.19 9.14 -3.91
CA HIS A 305 2.41 8.18 -3.15
C HIS A 305 2.77 8.29 -1.68
N LYS A 306 1.73 8.42 -0.84
CA LYS A 306 1.89 8.40 0.61
C LYS A 306 0.92 7.42 1.23
N ALA A 307 1.42 6.61 2.14
CA ALA A 307 0.65 5.62 2.88
C ALA A 307 0.99 5.75 4.37
N LEU A 308 -0.02 5.53 5.22
CA LEU A 308 0.09 5.55 6.67
C LEU A 308 -0.68 4.33 7.21
N LEU A 309 -0.11 3.67 8.21
CA LEU A 309 -0.72 2.60 8.97
C LEU A 309 -0.41 2.78 10.44
N GLN A 310 -1.46 2.76 11.27
CA GLN A 310 -1.33 2.73 12.72
C GLN A 310 -1.93 1.44 13.25
N VAL A 311 -1.12 0.64 13.94
CA VAL A 311 -1.50 -0.64 14.54
C VAL A 311 -1.54 -0.49 16.05
N ASP A 312 -2.69 -0.79 16.63
CA ASP A 312 -2.96 -0.79 18.08
C ASP A 312 -3.69 -2.07 18.52
N GLU A 313 -4.06 -2.15 19.80
CA GLU A 313 -4.71 -3.32 20.36
C GLU A 313 -6.08 -3.62 19.75
N ALA A 314 -6.79 -2.59 19.30
CA ALA A 314 -8.11 -2.72 18.71
C ALA A 314 -8.03 -3.14 17.24
N GLY A 315 -6.99 -2.74 16.51
CA GLY A 315 -6.85 -2.99 15.08
C GLY A 315 -5.84 -2.07 14.39
N THR A 316 -6.15 -1.78 13.12
CA THR A 316 -5.67 -0.60 12.43
C THR A 316 -6.67 0.53 12.64
N GLU A 317 -6.33 1.47 13.53
CA GLU A 317 -7.16 2.54 14.11
C GLU A 317 -8.61 2.18 14.48
N ALA A 318 -8.92 1.88 15.75
CA ALA A 318 -10.30 1.89 16.25
C ALA A 318 -10.40 2.44 17.68
N ALA A 319 -11.55 3.02 18.01
CA ALA A 319 -11.94 3.39 19.36
C ALA A 319 -13.16 2.55 19.78
N GLY A 320 -12.98 1.66 20.76
CA GLY A 320 -14.06 1.13 21.60
C GLY A 320 -14.37 -0.38 21.55
N ALA A 321 -14.72 -0.88 22.75
CA ALA A 321 -15.35 -2.14 23.17
C ALA A 321 -14.49 -3.43 23.20
N THR A 322 -13.93 -3.70 24.38
CA THR A 322 -13.20 -4.92 24.76
C THR A 322 -14.15 -6.09 25.02
N ALA A 323 -13.92 -7.25 24.40
CA ALA A 323 -14.51 -8.52 24.82
C ALA A 323 -13.39 -9.43 25.34
N VAL A 324 -13.41 -9.73 26.63
CA VAL A 324 -12.41 -10.58 27.28
C VAL A 324 -12.85 -12.05 27.16
N ILE A 325 -12.13 -12.85 26.37
CA ILE A 325 -12.33 -14.31 26.31
C ILE A 325 -11.20 -14.98 27.09
N LEU A 326 -11.48 -15.42 28.31
CA LEU A 326 -10.55 -16.17 29.14
C LEU A 326 -10.58 -17.67 28.77
N ASN A 327 -9.67 -18.11 27.90
CA ASN A 327 -9.47 -19.54 27.62
C ASN A 327 -8.44 -20.17 28.56
N ARG A 328 -8.92 -20.77 29.66
CA ARG A 328 -8.13 -21.66 30.52
C ARG A 328 -7.83 -22.97 29.79
N GLY A 329 -6.58 -23.18 29.38
CA GLY A 329 -6.07 -24.46 28.91
C GLY A 329 -4.55 -24.50 28.96
N LEU A 330 -3.98 -25.51 29.64
CA LEU A 330 -2.55 -25.71 29.94
C LEU A 330 -1.73 -26.32 28.77
N SER A 331 -2.07 -26.04 27.51
CA SER A 331 -1.19 -26.43 26.41
C SER A 331 -0.02 -25.44 26.32
N PRO A 332 1.24 -25.89 26.18
CA PRO A 332 2.36 -24.98 25.96
C PRO A 332 2.12 -24.22 24.65
N SER A 333 1.89 -22.92 24.73
CA SER A 333 1.82 -22.04 23.57
C SER A 333 3.23 -21.72 23.10
N VAL A 334 3.48 -21.79 21.80
CA VAL A 334 4.74 -21.31 21.21
C VAL A 334 4.73 -19.79 21.25
N THR A 335 5.78 -19.18 21.79
CA THR A 335 5.92 -17.72 21.80
C THR A 335 6.52 -17.26 20.48
N ILE A 336 5.83 -16.36 19.79
CA ILE A 336 6.35 -15.67 18.60
C ILE A 336 6.37 -14.18 18.95
N LYS A 337 7.58 -13.61 18.95
CA LYS A 337 7.83 -12.24 19.36
C LYS A 337 8.40 -11.44 18.21
N PHE A 338 7.63 -10.46 17.73
CA PHE A 338 8.02 -9.52 16.68
C PHE A 338 8.87 -8.37 17.27
N ASN A 339 10.04 -8.70 17.81
CA ASN A 339 10.96 -7.74 18.42
C ASN A 339 12.21 -7.45 17.59
N ARG A 340 12.18 -7.71 16.29
CA ARG A 340 13.25 -7.42 15.33
C ARG A 340 12.62 -7.14 13.96
N PRO A 341 13.36 -6.62 12.97
CA PRO A 341 12.79 -6.26 11.68
C PRO A 341 11.95 -7.37 11.06
N PHE A 342 10.76 -6.99 10.59
CA PHE A 342 9.79 -7.93 10.03
C PHE A 342 9.01 -7.27 8.88
N LEU A 343 8.32 -8.10 8.10
CA LEU A 343 7.50 -7.66 6.98
C LEU A 343 6.02 -7.77 7.31
N ILE A 344 5.22 -6.91 6.71
CA ILE A 344 3.77 -6.95 6.76
C ILE A 344 3.20 -6.89 5.35
N LEU A 345 2.27 -7.80 5.04
CA LEU A 345 1.41 -7.72 3.87
C LEU A 345 -0.04 -7.67 4.34
N ILE A 346 -0.77 -6.62 3.94
CA ILE A 346 -2.21 -6.52 4.17
C ILE A 346 -2.91 -6.82 2.85
N SER A 347 -3.83 -7.79 2.86
CA SER A 347 -4.57 -8.18 1.66
C SER A 347 -6.06 -8.32 1.95
N GLU A 348 -6.87 -8.14 0.92
CA GLU A 348 -8.27 -8.54 0.90
C GLU A 348 -8.35 -10.06 0.64
N LYS A 349 -9.17 -10.78 1.44
CA LYS A 349 -9.19 -12.25 1.52
C LYS A 349 -9.81 -12.90 0.28
N GLU A 350 -10.88 -12.32 -0.28
CA GLU A 350 -11.62 -12.94 -1.39
C GLU A 350 -10.87 -12.84 -2.72
N THR A 351 -10.34 -11.66 -3.02
CA THR A 351 -9.62 -11.35 -4.26
C THR A 351 -8.12 -11.66 -4.17
N GLY A 352 -7.58 -11.79 -2.96
CA GLY A 352 -6.13 -11.88 -2.73
C GLY A 352 -5.38 -10.58 -3.06
N THR A 353 -6.10 -9.46 -3.24
CA THR A 353 -5.51 -8.17 -3.62
C THR A 353 -4.67 -7.62 -2.47
N THR A 354 -3.39 -7.36 -2.72
CA THR A 354 -2.52 -6.70 -1.75
C THR A 354 -2.89 -5.23 -1.62
N LEU A 355 -3.39 -4.85 -0.45
CA LEU A 355 -3.72 -3.48 -0.09
C LEU A 355 -2.48 -2.71 0.34
N PHE A 356 -1.63 -3.32 1.17
CA PHE A 356 -0.39 -2.72 1.65
C PHE A 356 0.74 -3.73 1.75
N MET A 357 1.96 -3.24 1.60
CA MET A 357 3.18 -3.98 1.90
C MET A 357 4.14 -3.06 2.64
N GLY A 358 4.83 -3.63 3.63
CA GLY A 358 5.89 -2.91 4.30
C GLY A 358 6.92 -3.76 5.01
N LYS A 359 8.01 -3.10 5.38
CA LYS A 359 9.07 -3.57 6.26
C LYS A 359 9.15 -2.61 7.44
N ILE A 360 9.08 -3.17 8.65
CA ILE A 360 9.28 -2.46 9.89
C ILE A 360 10.70 -2.76 10.33
N VAL A 361 11.57 -1.76 10.31
CA VAL A 361 12.93 -1.81 10.85
C VAL A 361 12.98 -1.18 12.25
N ASP A 362 12.21 -0.11 12.46
CA ASP A 362 12.04 0.56 13.75
C ASP A 362 10.56 0.94 13.92
N PRO A 363 9.84 0.42 14.94
CA PRO A 363 8.42 0.69 15.12
C PRO A 363 8.11 2.03 15.82
N THR A 364 9.13 2.80 16.25
CA THR A 364 8.98 4.04 17.04
C THR A 364 8.61 5.28 16.23
#